data_AF-A0A327MAI0-F1
#
_entry.id   AF-A0A327MAI0-F1
#
_cell.length_a   1.000
_cell.length_b   1.000
_cell.length_c   1.000
_cell.angle_alpha   90.00
_cell.angle_beta   90.00
_cell.angle_gamma   90.00
#
_symmetry.space_group_name_H-M   'P 1'
#
loop_
_entity.id
_entity.type
_entity.pdbx_description
1 polymer ?
#
loop_
_entity_poly.entity_id
_entity_poly.type
_entity_poly.pdbx_seq_one_letter_code
_entity_poly.pdbx_strand_id
1 'polypeptide(L)'
;MLAIPLALRLAVPPPPQALLSNEQAGAFAEAVTKALQAQDVPAVATSTPLPLDWLVEVTAENQGRTVRPRFRLLDADRKPQAATEGQTVPLRDWANADRALFERIAQETAPKLTQMLLQIEAGRKSTDPQSLTAGPPRLYMLGVQGAPGDGNATLAARMREQLGHQGFVVQDTAEGAGYGLQADVAVVPAGPPGVERVEIQWIVSRRDGQELGRVVQMNELPAGRLNRLWGDIAYVAANEAAGGVKTVVSNALQAPPTTSDAPPLAAPPSTPAAAPAPARPAPAPPQAADLGGPPALPGFR
;
A
#
# COMPACT_ATOMS: atom_id res chain seq x y z
N MET A 1 -1.99 -9.24 -34.41
CA MET A 1 -3.14 -9.46 -33.51
C MET A 1 -3.01 -8.45 -32.38
N LEU A 2 -3.97 -7.54 -32.19
CA LEU A 2 -3.96 -6.67 -31.02
C LEU A 2 -4.34 -7.52 -29.81
N ALA A 3 -3.38 -7.78 -28.93
CA ALA A 3 -3.65 -8.34 -27.61
C ALA A 3 -4.54 -7.35 -26.85
N ILE A 4 -5.74 -7.78 -26.47
CA ILE A 4 -6.59 -6.98 -25.59
C ILE A 4 -5.91 -7.03 -24.21
N PRO A 5 -5.46 -5.90 -23.66
CA PRO A 5 -4.82 -5.91 -22.35
C PRO A 5 -5.83 -6.43 -21.31
N LEU A 6 -5.36 -7.37 -20.50
CA LEU A 6 -6.11 -7.88 -19.35
C LEU A 6 -6.37 -6.73 -18.37
N ALA A 7 -7.61 -6.57 -17.93
CA ALA A 7 -8.01 -5.51 -16.99
C ALA A 7 -7.70 -5.86 -15.53
N LEU A 8 -6.93 -6.92 -15.29
CA LEU A 8 -6.63 -7.51 -13.99
C LEU A 8 -5.13 -7.72 -13.86
N ARG A 9 -4.55 -7.30 -12.74
CA ARG A 9 -3.15 -7.57 -12.40
C ARG A 9 -3.01 -8.83 -11.57
N LEU A 10 -2.02 -9.66 -11.90
CA LEU A 10 -1.63 -10.82 -11.11
C LEU A 10 -0.48 -10.45 -10.16
N ALA A 11 -0.63 -10.69 -8.87
CA ALA A 11 0.46 -10.71 -7.92
C ALA A 11 0.93 -12.15 -7.67
N VAL A 12 2.25 -12.34 -7.75
CA VAL A 12 2.90 -13.62 -7.51
C VAL A 12 3.74 -13.49 -6.23
N PRO A 13 3.22 -13.87 -5.06
CA PRO A 13 3.98 -13.83 -3.83
C PRO A 13 5.04 -14.95 -3.79
N PRO A 14 6.18 -14.73 -3.11
CA PRO A 14 7.14 -15.80 -2.85
C PRO A 14 6.46 -16.97 -2.15
N PRO A 15 6.54 -18.20 -2.67
CA PRO A 15 5.77 -19.31 -2.13
C PRO A 15 6.38 -19.87 -0.83
N PRO A 16 5.74 -19.70 0.33
CA PRO A 16 6.29 -20.18 1.60
C PRO A 16 6.17 -21.70 1.77
N GLN A 17 5.25 -22.33 1.02
CA GLN A 17 4.94 -23.76 1.10
C GLN A 17 5.48 -24.54 -0.11
N ALA A 18 6.54 -24.02 -0.74
CA ALA A 18 7.17 -24.66 -1.89
C ALA A 18 8.36 -25.56 -1.53
N LEU A 19 8.64 -25.80 -0.24
CA LEU A 19 9.84 -26.53 0.21
C LEU A 19 11.15 -25.89 -0.31
N LEU A 20 11.15 -24.56 -0.47
CA LEU A 20 12.25 -23.74 -0.96
C LEU A 20 12.75 -22.81 0.16
N SER A 21 14.00 -22.37 0.08
CA SER A 21 14.48 -21.26 0.91
C SER A 21 13.78 -19.94 0.53
N ASN A 22 13.83 -18.92 1.41
CA ASN A 22 13.23 -17.61 1.10
C ASN A 22 13.81 -16.97 -0.17
N GLU A 23 15.11 -17.13 -0.40
CA GLU A 23 15.80 -16.65 -1.59
C GLU A 23 15.30 -17.38 -2.85
N GLN A 24 15.24 -18.71 -2.79
CA GLN A 24 14.72 -19.54 -3.88
C GLN A 24 13.24 -19.27 -4.17
N ALA A 25 12.43 -19.05 -3.13
CA ALA A 25 11.03 -18.67 -3.26
C ALA A 25 10.88 -17.32 -3.97
N GLY A 26 11.69 -16.33 -3.61
CA GLY A 26 11.74 -15.04 -4.32
C GLY A 26 12.12 -15.21 -5.79
N ALA A 27 13.21 -15.94 -6.07
CA ALA A 27 13.66 -16.21 -7.44
C ALA A 27 12.61 -16.95 -8.28
N PHE A 28 11.87 -17.88 -7.67
CA PHE A 28 10.81 -18.61 -8.36
C PHE A 28 9.60 -17.71 -8.68
N ALA A 29 9.18 -16.84 -7.75
CA ALA A 29 8.13 -15.87 -7.99
C ALA A 29 8.49 -14.87 -9.12
N GLU A 30 9.75 -14.42 -9.17
CA GLU A 30 10.26 -13.63 -10.29
C GLU A 30 10.21 -14.38 -11.62
N ALA A 31 10.63 -15.64 -11.65
CA ALA A 31 10.60 -16.46 -12.85
C ALA A 31 9.17 -16.64 -13.39
N VAL A 32 8.21 -16.95 -12.52
CA VAL A 32 6.77 -17.05 -12.86
C VAL A 32 6.24 -15.72 -13.38
N THR A 33 6.56 -14.62 -12.70
CA THR A 33 6.15 -13.27 -13.11
C THR A 33 6.66 -12.94 -14.51
N LYS A 34 7.95 -13.17 -14.78
CA LYS A 34 8.57 -12.92 -16.08
C LYS A 34 7.94 -13.76 -17.19
N ALA A 35 7.60 -15.03 -16.90
CA ALA A 35 6.94 -15.90 -17.86
C ALA A 35 5.50 -15.47 -18.15
N LEU A 36 4.76 -14.96 -17.16
CA LEU A 36 3.42 -14.39 -17.33
C LEU A 36 3.46 -13.07 -18.13
N GLN A 37 4.41 -12.19 -17.84
CA GLN A 37 4.62 -10.95 -18.59
C GLN A 37 4.94 -11.22 -20.06
N ALA A 38 5.70 -12.28 -20.36
CA ALA A 38 5.97 -12.71 -21.74
C ALA A 38 4.73 -13.23 -22.49
N GLN A 39 3.62 -13.49 -21.77
CA GLN A 39 2.31 -13.84 -22.32
C GLN A 39 1.35 -12.63 -22.34
N ASP A 40 1.89 -11.41 -22.27
CA ASP A 40 1.14 -10.15 -22.17
C ASP A 40 0.20 -10.07 -20.95
N VAL A 41 0.50 -10.85 -19.89
CA VAL A 41 -0.24 -10.80 -18.63
C VAL A 41 0.44 -9.80 -17.68
N PRO A 42 -0.27 -8.75 -17.22
CA PRO A 42 0.29 -7.81 -16.25
C PRO A 42 0.45 -8.52 -14.90
N ALA A 43 1.67 -8.98 -14.62
CA ALA A 43 2.03 -9.68 -13.39
C ALA A 43 3.15 -8.96 -12.63
N VAL A 44 3.15 -9.07 -11.31
CA VAL A 44 4.19 -8.51 -10.43
C VAL A 44 4.58 -9.51 -9.34
N ALA A 45 5.89 -9.69 -9.12
CA ALA A 45 6.40 -10.44 -7.98
C ALA A 45 6.39 -9.52 -6.75
N THR A 46 5.50 -9.78 -5.80
CA THR A 46 5.39 -8.96 -4.58
C THR A 46 4.92 -9.78 -3.39
N SER A 47 5.53 -9.53 -2.24
CA SER A 47 5.07 -10.07 -0.95
C SER A 47 3.88 -9.31 -0.37
N THR A 48 3.59 -8.12 -0.91
CA THR A 48 2.49 -7.23 -0.49
C THR A 48 1.56 -6.97 -1.67
N PRO A 49 0.70 -7.92 -2.05
CA PRO A 49 -0.29 -7.77 -3.11
C PRO A 49 -1.32 -6.68 -2.78
N LEU A 50 -1.79 -5.93 -3.78
CA LEU A 50 -2.86 -4.95 -3.61
C LEU A 50 -4.22 -5.64 -3.39
N PRO A 51 -5.22 -4.93 -2.83
CA PRO A 51 -6.54 -5.50 -2.54
C PRO A 51 -7.24 -6.14 -3.73
N LEU A 52 -7.09 -5.55 -4.92
CA LEU A 52 -7.72 -6.05 -6.15
C LEU A 52 -6.82 -6.96 -6.98
N ASP A 53 -5.59 -7.23 -6.53
CA ASP A 53 -4.70 -8.15 -7.24
C ASP A 53 -5.21 -9.58 -7.10
N TRP A 54 -5.27 -10.24 -8.25
CA TRP A 54 -5.45 -11.68 -8.31
C TRP A 54 -4.14 -12.35 -7.93
N LEU A 55 -4.19 -13.48 -7.22
CA LEU A 55 -2.96 -14.17 -6.81
C LEU A 55 -2.69 -15.39 -7.67
N VAL A 56 -1.41 -15.60 -7.96
CA VAL A 56 -0.89 -16.91 -8.33
C VAL A 56 -0.20 -17.49 -7.11
N GLU A 57 -0.93 -18.33 -6.36
CA GLU A 57 -0.37 -19.03 -5.22
C GLU A 57 0.35 -20.29 -5.70
N VAL A 58 1.61 -20.44 -5.31
CA VAL A 58 2.41 -21.61 -5.65
C VAL A 58 2.69 -22.44 -4.39
N THR A 59 2.43 -23.73 -4.49
CA THR A 59 2.67 -24.73 -3.43
C THR A 59 3.45 -25.87 -4.04
N ALA A 60 4.18 -26.64 -3.24
CA ALA A 60 4.87 -27.82 -3.74
C ALA A 60 4.56 -29.03 -2.85
N GLU A 61 4.12 -30.12 -3.47
CA GLU A 61 3.81 -31.36 -2.78
C GLU A 61 4.96 -32.35 -2.94
N ASN A 62 5.45 -32.90 -1.83
CA ASN A 62 6.47 -33.94 -1.85
C ASN A 62 5.83 -35.32 -2.05
N GLN A 63 6.13 -35.97 -3.17
CA GLN A 63 5.67 -37.30 -3.55
C GLN A 63 6.79 -38.35 -3.33
N GLY A 64 7.58 -38.18 -2.28
CA GLY A 64 8.68 -39.06 -1.89
C GLY A 64 9.97 -38.79 -2.66
N ARG A 65 10.06 -39.22 -3.93
CA ARG A 65 11.27 -39.03 -4.77
C ARG A 65 11.18 -37.81 -5.69
N THR A 66 10.00 -37.25 -5.84
CA THR A 66 9.71 -36.12 -6.72
C THR A 66 8.88 -35.08 -5.98
N VAL A 67 9.05 -33.81 -6.33
CA VAL A 67 8.22 -32.69 -5.89
C VAL A 67 7.33 -32.28 -7.05
N ARG A 68 6.06 -32.03 -6.76
CA ARG A 68 5.08 -31.56 -7.74
C ARG A 68 4.63 -30.14 -7.38
N PRO A 69 5.02 -29.12 -8.16
CA PRO A 69 4.55 -27.77 -7.93
C PRO A 69 3.09 -27.66 -8.38
N ARG A 70 2.27 -27.02 -7.57
CA ARG A 70 0.86 -26.76 -7.80
C ARG A 70 0.61 -25.26 -7.73
N PHE A 71 -0.06 -24.75 -8.76
CA PHE A 71 -0.35 -23.34 -8.96
C PHE A 71 -1.86 -23.14 -8.85
N ARG A 72 -2.27 -22.20 -8.01
CA ARG A 72 -3.68 -21.81 -7.85
C ARG A 72 -3.83 -20.35 -8.28
N LEU A 73 -4.82 -20.07 -9.12
CA LEU A 73 -5.30 -18.72 -9.34
C LEU A 73 -6.36 -18.42 -8.29
N LEU A 74 -6.13 -17.37 -7.51
CA LEU A 74 -7.10 -16.86 -6.56
C LEU A 74 -7.58 -15.49 -7.05
N ASP A 75 -8.85 -15.21 -6.84
CA ASP A 75 -9.37 -13.87 -7.06
C ASP A 75 -8.89 -12.89 -5.98
N ALA A 76 -9.32 -11.63 -6.12
CA ALA A 76 -9.06 -10.56 -5.16
C ALA A 76 -9.69 -10.82 -3.77
N ASP A 77 -10.72 -11.68 -3.69
CA ASP A 77 -11.33 -12.16 -2.44
C ASP A 77 -10.58 -13.37 -1.84
N ARG A 78 -9.42 -13.75 -2.41
CA ARG A 78 -8.63 -14.93 -2.04
C ARG A 78 -9.38 -16.26 -2.21
N LYS A 79 -10.39 -16.32 -3.06
CA LYS A 79 -11.09 -17.56 -3.40
C LYS A 79 -10.39 -18.26 -4.57
N PRO A 80 -10.15 -19.58 -4.50
CA PRO A 80 -9.53 -20.31 -5.59
C PRO A 80 -10.48 -20.39 -6.77
N GLN A 81 -10.07 -19.83 -7.91
CA GLN A 81 -10.85 -19.80 -9.15
C GLN A 81 -10.45 -20.96 -10.06
N ALA A 82 -9.15 -21.27 -10.10
CA ALA A 82 -8.66 -22.41 -10.86
C ALA A 82 -7.32 -22.90 -10.30
N ALA A 83 -6.97 -24.14 -10.61
CA ALA A 83 -5.72 -24.75 -10.16
C ALA A 83 -5.12 -25.58 -11.29
N THR A 84 -3.80 -25.55 -11.39
CA THR A 84 -3.01 -26.35 -12.34
C THR A 84 -1.77 -26.89 -11.64
N GLU A 85 -1.22 -27.95 -12.21
CA GLU A 85 -0.05 -28.64 -11.67
C GLU A 85 1.07 -28.59 -12.71
N GLY A 86 2.28 -28.26 -12.24
CA GLY A 86 3.48 -28.31 -13.06
C GLY A 86 4.02 -29.73 -13.18
N GLN A 87 5.10 -29.87 -13.95
CA GLN A 87 5.81 -31.14 -14.05
C GLN A 87 6.42 -31.55 -12.71
N THR A 88 6.41 -32.86 -12.46
CA THR A 88 7.15 -33.45 -11.35
C THR A 88 8.64 -33.27 -11.55
N VAL A 89 9.29 -32.68 -10.55
CA VAL A 89 10.74 -32.47 -10.50
C VAL A 89 11.34 -33.44 -9.50
N PRO A 90 12.48 -34.09 -9.76
CA PRO A 90 13.16 -34.90 -8.73
C PRO A 90 13.45 -34.08 -7.47
N LEU A 91 13.22 -34.65 -6.28
CA LEU A 91 13.36 -33.92 -5.01
C LEU A 91 14.77 -33.31 -4.83
N ARG A 92 15.80 -34.00 -5.34
CA ARG A 92 17.20 -33.53 -5.29
C ARG A 92 17.41 -32.29 -6.14
N ASP A 93 16.78 -32.24 -7.31
CA ASP A 93 16.87 -31.12 -8.25
C ASP A 93 16.04 -29.94 -7.75
N TRP A 94 14.90 -30.21 -7.10
CA TRP A 94 14.08 -29.19 -6.44
C TRP A 94 14.79 -28.55 -5.24
N ALA A 95 15.47 -29.35 -4.41
CA ALA A 95 16.23 -28.84 -3.27
C ALA A 95 17.43 -27.98 -3.70
N ASN A 96 18.09 -28.34 -4.80
CA ASN A 96 19.20 -27.60 -5.38
C ASN A 96 18.75 -26.75 -6.59
N ALA A 97 17.48 -26.34 -6.61
CA ALA A 97 16.91 -25.64 -7.75
C ALA A 97 17.66 -24.35 -8.03
N ASP A 98 18.07 -24.19 -9.28
CA ASP A 98 18.70 -23.00 -9.80
C ASP A 98 17.71 -22.15 -10.60
N ARG A 99 18.17 -20.97 -11.01
CA ARG A 99 17.36 -20.04 -11.81
C ARG A 99 16.86 -20.67 -13.11
N ALA A 100 17.67 -21.51 -13.75
CA ALA A 100 17.31 -22.15 -15.02
C ALA A 100 16.16 -23.15 -14.86
N LEU A 101 16.13 -23.91 -13.76
CA LEU A 101 15.02 -24.79 -13.43
C LEU A 101 13.73 -24.00 -13.18
N PHE A 102 13.79 -22.92 -12.40
CA PHE A 102 12.63 -22.05 -12.15
C PHE A 102 12.08 -21.43 -13.44
N GLU A 103 12.96 -20.90 -14.30
CA GLU A 103 12.57 -20.33 -15.58
C GLU A 103 11.91 -21.37 -16.50
N ARG A 104 12.42 -22.60 -16.53
CA ARG A 104 11.80 -23.69 -17.31
C ARG A 104 10.39 -24.02 -16.83
N ILE A 105 10.21 -24.18 -15.52
CA ILE A 105 8.90 -24.53 -14.92
C ILE A 105 7.91 -23.39 -15.14
N ALA A 106 8.37 -22.14 -14.98
CA ALA A 106 7.56 -20.96 -15.24
C ALA A 106 7.13 -20.85 -16.71
N GLN A 107 8.05 -21.04 -17.66
CA GLN A 107 7.76 -20.99 -19.10
C GLN A 107 6.75 -22.06 -19.53
N GLU A 108 6.80 -23.24 -18.93
CA GLU A 108 5.84 -24.30 -19.23
C GLU A 108 4.46 -24.02 -18.64
N THR A 109 4.41 -23.42 -17.44
CA THR A 109 3.16 -23.24 -16.70
C THR A 109 2.43 -21.96 -17.10
N ALA A 110 3.15 -20.90 -17.48
CA ALA A 110 2.57 -19.60 -17.81
C ALA A 110 1.49 -19.67 -18.91
N PRO A 111 1.66 -20.36 -20.06
CA PRO A 111 0.60 -20.46 -21.06
C PRO A 111 -0.69 -21.09 -20.52
N LYS A 112 -0.57 -22.11 -19.66
CA LYS A 112 -1.73 -22.77 -19.02
C LYS A 112 -2.45 -21.79 -18.08
N LEU A 113 -1.70 -21.05 -17.25
CA LEU A 113 -2.27 -20.03 -16.36
C LEU A 113 -2.99 -18.92 -17.15
N THR A 114 -2.37 -18.42 -18.23
CA THR A 114 -2.96 -17.40 -19.11
C THR A 114 -4.26 -17.90 -19.74
N GLN A 115 -4.29 -19.12 -20.26
CA GLN A 115 -5.49 -19.69 -20.86
C GLN A 115 -6.63 -19.82 -19.84
N MET A 116 -6.32 -20.24 -18.61
CA MET A 116 -7.30 -20.35 -17.52
C MET A 116 -7.84 -18.97 -17.13
N LEU A 117 -6.98 -17.96 -17.01
CA LEU A 117 -7.37 -16.58 -16.72
C LEU A 117 -8.35 -16.03 -17.77
N LEU A 118 -8.02 -16.20 -19.06
CA LEU A 118 -8.86 -15.76 -20.18
C LEU A 118 -10.24 -16.43 -20.17
N GLN A 119 -10.32 -17.72 -19.83
CA GLN A 119 -11.59 -18.44 -19.71
C GLN A 119 -12.45 -17.88 -18.57
N ILE A 120 -11.85 -17.61 -17.41
CA ILE A 120 -12.54 -17.05 -16.24
C ILE A 120 -13.06 -15.64 -16.54
N GLU A 121 -12.28 -14.81 -17.22
CA GLU A 121 -12.73 -13.46 -17.61
C GLU A 121 -13.80 -13.48 -18.69
N ALA A 122 -13.71 -14.38 -19.68
CA ALA A 122 -14.74 -14.56 -20.68
C ALA A 122 -16.08 -14.95 -20.03
N GLY A 123 -16.06 -15.88 -19.06
CA GLY A 123 -17.23 -16.26 -18.29
C GLY A 123 -17.82 -15.10 -17.47
N ARG A 124 -16.97 -14.29 -16.83
CA ARG A 124 -17.41 -13.11 -16.07
C ARG A 124 -18.00 -12.01 -16.95
N LYS A 125 -17.36 -11.68 -18.08
CA LYS A 125 -17.89 -10.69 -19.04
C LYS A 125 -19.25 -11.12 -19.60
N SER A 126 -19.50 -12.42 -19.77
CA SER A 126 -20.80 -12.92 -20.20
C SER A 126 -21.89 -12.81 -19.13
N THR A 127 -21.51 -12.73 -17.85
CA THR A 127 -22.44 -12.72 -16.70
C THR A 127 -22.69 -11.30 -16.16
N ASP A 128 -21.88 -10.31 -16.56
CA ASP A 128 -21.97 -8.92 -16.12
C ASP A 128 -22.46 -7.97 -17.26
N PRO A 129 -23.76 -7.98 -17.61
CA PRO A 129 -24.35 -7.01 -18.53
C PRO A 129 -24.53 -5.61 -17.91
N GLN A 130 -24.22 -5.39 -16.63
CA GLN A 130 -24.48 -4.13 -15.92
C GLN A 130 -23.34 -3.10 -15.98
N SER A 131 -22.21 -3.44 -16.61
CA SER A 131 -21.09 -2.51 -16.85
C SER A 131 -21.45 -1.28 -17.70
N LEU A 132 -22.66 -1.23 -18.28
CA LEU A 132 -23.15 -0.13 -19.13
C LEU A 132 -23.89 0.98 -18.38
N THR A 133 -24.20 0.81 -17.09
CA THR A 133 -24.79 1.88 -16.26
C THR A 133 -23.78 2.24 -15.18
N ALA A 134 -23.11 3.38 -15.35
CA ALA A 134 -22.19 3.93 -14.35
C ALA A 134 -22.95 4.31 -13.07
N GLY A 135 -23.20 3.30 -12.22
CA GLY A 135 -23.65 3.50 -10.86
C GLY A 135 -22.58 4.21 -10.01
N PRO A 136 -22.90 4.54 -8.75
CA PRO A 136 -21.93 5.13 -7.84
C PRO A 136 -20.65 4.28 -7.73
N PRO A 137 -19.47 4.90 -7.62
CA PRO A 137 -18.20 4.18 -7.59
C PRO A 137 -18.17 3.16 -6.44
N ARG A 138 -17.95 1.89 -6.81
CA ARG A 138 -17.86 0.76 -5.87
C ARG A 138 -16.43 0.55 -5.41
N LEU A 139 -16.26 0.44 -4.11
CA LEU A 139 -14.97 0.36 -3.44
C LEU A 139 -14.90 -0.91 -2.59
N TYR A 140 -13.95 -1.78 -2.89
CA TYR A 140 -13.65 -2.96 -2.07
C TYR A 140 -12.70 -2.58 -0.94
N MET A 141 -13.10 -2.80 0.30
CA MET A 141 -12.26 -2.55 1.46
C MET A 141 -11.72 -3.87 2.03
N LEU A 142 -10.42 -4.12 1.86
CA LEU A 142 -9.76 -5.31 2.42
C LEU A 142 -9.72 -5.26 3.97
N GLY A 143 -9.72 -4.06 4.52
CA GLY A 143 -9.69 -3.78 5.96
C GLY A 143 -8.48 -2.95 6.38
N VAL A 144 -8.23 -2.94 7.69
CA VAL A 144 -7.13 -2.23 8.34
C VAL A 144 -6.26 -3.25 9.06
N GLN A 145 -4.94 -3.13 8.95
CA GLN A 145 -3.97 -4.01 9.61
C GLN A 145 -3.02 -3.21 10.50
N GLY A 146 -2.49 -3.86 11.54
CA GLY A 146 -1.43 -3.31 12.40
C GLY A 146 -1.90 -2.42 13.57
N ALA A 147 -3.19 -2.06 13.65
CA ALA A 147 -3.66 -1.25 14.77
C ALA A 147 -3.83 -2.08 16.06
N PRO A 148 -3.29 -1.64 17.21
CA PRO A 148 -3.52 -2.29 18.51
C PRO A 148 -4.98 -2.19 19.00
N GLY A 149 -5.35 -3.01 19.98
CA GLY A 149 -6.68 -2.98 20.58
C GLY A 149 -7.79 -3.33 19.57
N ASP A 150 -8.85 -2.53 19.55
CA ASP A 150 -9.96 -2.63 18.59
C ASP A 150 -9.73 -1.84 17.29
N GLY A 151 -8.55 -1.23 17.12
CA GLY A 151 -8.29 -0.21 16.11
C GLY A 151 -8.56 -0.65 14.67
N ASN A 152 -8.25 -1.89 14.32
CA ASN A 152 -8.47 -2.41 12.97
C ASN A 152 -9.97 -2.40 12.61
N ALA A 153 -10.81 -2.93 13.51
CA ALA A 153 -12.24 -3.00 13.30
C ALA A 153 -12.87 -1.60 13.33
N THR A 154 -12.48 -0.78 14.31
CA THR A 154 -13.05 0.55 14.53
C THR A 154 -12.67 1.53 13.41
N LEU A 155 -11.41 1.55 12.95
CA LEU A 155 -11.01 2.36 11.78
C LEU A 155 -11.73 1.92 10.52
N ALA A 156 -11.82 0.61 10.27
CA ALA A 156 -12.49 0.11 9.08
C ALA A 156 -14.00 0.44 9.08
N ALA A 157 -14.66 0.36 10.24
CA ALA A 157 -16.07 0.73 10.38
C ALA A 157 -16.28 2.24 10.13
N ARG A 158 -15.46 3.09 10.75
CA ARG A 158 -15.54 4.56 10.56
C ARG A 158 -15.23 4.96 9.13
N MET A 159 -14.25 4.33 8.49
CA MET A 159 -13.92 4.63 7.10
C MET A 159 -15.06 4.25 6.14
N ARG A 160 -15.74 3.11 6.37
CA ARG A 160 -16.94 2.72 5.60
C ARG A 160 -18.05 3.78 5.71
N GLU A 161 -18.33 4.23 6.93
CA GLU A 161 -19.33 5.27 7.22
C GLU A 161 -19.01 6.57 6.46
N GLN A 162 -17.76 7.06 6.58
CA GLN A 162 -17.35 8.31 5.96
C GLN A 162 -17.31 8.25 4.43
N LEU A 163 -16.87 7.13 3.84
CA LEU A 163 -16.92 6.92 2.39
C LEU A 163 -18.36 6.84 1.87
N GLY A 164 -19.27 6.23 2.63
CA GLY A 164 -20.70 6.22 2.33
C GLY A 164 -21.29 7.63 2.24
N HIS A 165 -20.93 8.51 3.18
CA HIS A 165 -21.32 9.94 3.13
C HIS A 165 -20.77 10.68 1.90
N GLN A 166 -19.68 10.17 1.32
CA GLN A 166 -19.04 10.73 0.14
C GLN A 166 -19.56 10.15 -1.19
N GLY A 167 -20.56 9.27 -1.13
CA GLY A 167 -21.23 8.71 -2.32
C GLY A 167 -20.59 7.43 -2.86
N PHE A 168 -19.65 6.82 -2.13
CA PHE A 168 -19.08 5.53 -2.47
C PHE A 168 -19.94 4.38 -1.95
N VAL A 169 -20.03 3.31 -2.73
CA VAL A 169 -20.57 2.03 -2.24
C VAL A 169 -19.40 1.19 -1.78
N VAL A 170 -19.19 1.12 -0.46
CA VAL A 170 -18.14 0.28 0.12
C VAL A 170 -18.68 -1.13 0.32
N GLN A 171 -17.95 -2.11 -0.21
CA GLN A 171 -18.33 -3.52 -0.18
C GLN A 171 -17.17 -4.37 0.37
N ASP A 172 -17.53 -5.51 0.95
CA ASP A 172 -16.58 -6.49 1.51
C ASP A 172 -16.23 -7.58 0.48
N THR A 173 -16.67 -7.45 -0.77
CA THR A 173 -16.31 -8.33 -1.89
C THR A 173 -15.61 -7.53 -2.97
N ALA A 174 -14.62 -8.11 -3.62
CA ALA A 174 -13.92 -7.50 -4.74
C ALA A 174 -14.75 -7.54 -6.04
N GLU A 175 -15.70 -8.48 -6.14
CA GLU A 175 -16.56 -8.63 -7.31
C GLU A 175 -17.41 -7.37 -7.57
N GLY A 176 -17.28 -6.78 -8.76
CA GLY A 176 -17.96 -5.54 -9.15
C GLY A 176 -17.33 -4.25 -8.61
N ALA A 177 -16.26 -4.32 -7.79
CA ALA A 177 -15.53 -3.15 -7.34
C ALA A 177 -14.55 -2.65 -8.42
N GLY A 178 -14.55 -1.34 -8.66
CA GLY A 178 -13.58 -0.70 -9.56
C GLY A 178 -12.29 -0.27 -8.84
N TYR A 179 -12.38 -0.09 -7.53
CA TYR A 179 -11.32 0.45 -6.67
C TYR A 179 -11.18 -0.40 -5.40
N GLY A 180 -9.94 -0.55 -4.94
CA GLY A 180 -9.57 -1.25 -3.71
C GLY A 180 -9.00 -0.26 -2.69
N LEU A 181 -9.31 -0.47 -1.42
CA LEU A 181 -8.76 0.29 -0.30
C LEU A 181 -8.24 -0.66 0.78
N GLN A 182 -7.02 -0.40 1.21
CA GLN A 182 -6.38 -1.03 2.36
C GLN A 182 -5.80 0.06 3.26
N ALA A 183 -5.73 -0.24 4.56
CA ALA A 183 -4.97 0.58 5.49
C ALA A 183 -3.96 -0.23 6.28
N ASP A 184 -2.79 0.35 6.47
CA ASP A 184 -1.71 -0.16 7.30
C ASP A 184 -1.44 0.85 8.42
N VAL A 185 -1.41 0.35 9.66
CA VAL A 185 -1.23 1.15 10.86
C VAL A 185 0.03 0.70 11.57
N ALA A 186 0.91 1.65 11.86
CA ALA A 186 2.12 1.45 12.65
C ALA A 186 2.09 2.36 13.87
N VAL A 187 2.31 1.80 15.05
CA VAL A 187 2.50 2.57 16.28
C VAL A 187 3.95 2.43 16.73
N VAL A 188 4.66 3.54 16.80
CA VAL A 188 6.07 3.59 17.20
C VAL A 188 6.24 4.50 18.41
N PRO A 189 7.15 4.21 19.35
CA PRO A 189 7.49 5.14 20.42
C PRO A 189 7.98 6.47 19.84
N ALA A 190 7.48 7.59 20.34
CA ALA A 190 7.99 8.92 19.97
C ALA A 190 9.17 9.32 20.88
N GLY A 191 9.94 10.32 20.46
CA GLY A 191 11.14 10.78 21.19
C GLY A 191 10.91 11.13 22.67
N PRO A 192 9.82 11.82 23.04
CA PRO A 192 9.48 12.07 24.44
C PRO A 192 8.96 10.79 25.15
N PRO A 193 9.41 10.51 26.39
CA PRO A 193 8.87 9.39 27.16
C PRO A 193 7.37 9.57 27.41
N GLY A 194 6.59 8.52 27.14
CA GLY A 194 5.14 8.54 27.31
C GLY A 194 4.36 9.11 26.12
N VAL A 195 4.99 9.32 24.97
CA VAL A 195 4.33 9.66 23.71
C VAL A 195 4.54 8.54 22.70
N GLU A 196 3.49 8.18 21.99
CA GLU A 196 3.48 7.22 20.89
C GLU A 196 3.08 7.95 19.61
N ARG A 197 3.77 7.67 18.51
CA ARG A 197 3.42 8.16 17.19
C ARG A 197 2.67 7.07 16.44
N VAL A 198 1.45 7.36 16.01
CA VAL A 198 0.69 6.51 15.11
C VAL A 198 0.83 7.02 13.68
N GLU A 199 1.16 6.11 12.78
CA GLU A 199 1.20 6.31 11.34
C GLU A 199 0.12 5.43 10.72
N ILE A 200 -0.80 6.05 9.98
CA ILE A 200 -1.88 5.38 9.25
C ILE A 200 -1.67 5.66 7.77
N GLN A 201 -1.46 4.61 6.99
CA GLN A 201 -1.32 4.68 5.56
C GLN A 201 -2.51 4.00 4.89
N TRP A 202 -3.29 4.78 4.15
CA TRP A 202 -4.35 4.27 3.27
C TRP A 202 -3.83 4.15 1.85
N ILE A 203 -4.01 3.00 1.22
CA ILE A 203 -3.58 2.72 -0.14
C ILE A 203 -4.82 2.53 -1.00
N VAL A 204 -4.97 3.34 -2.04
CA VAL A 204 -6.04 3.24 -3.02
C VAL A 204 -5.50 2.62 -4.29
N SER A 205 -6.07 1.51 -4.71
CA SER A 205 -5.71 0.83 -5.95
C SER A 205 -6.90 0.75 -6.90
N ARG A 206 -6.63 0.64 -8.20
CA ARG A 206 -7.63 0.31 -9.23
C ARG A 206 -7.58 -1.19 -9.53
N ARG A 207 -8.65 -1.70 -10.14
CA ARG A 207 -8.79 -3.10 -10.57
C ARG A 207 -7.69 -3.61 -11.51
N ASP A 208 -7.07 -2.72 -12.27
CA ASP A 208 -5.91 -3.02 -13.13
C ASP A 208 -4.60 -3.17 -12.34
N GLY A 209 -4.67 -3.15 -11.00
CA GLY A 209 -3.53 -3.22 -10.11
C GLY A 209 -2.68 -1.95 -10.09
N GLN A 210 -3.16 -0.82 -10.63
CA GLN A 210 -2.47 0.44 -10.45
C GLN A 210 -2.76 1.00 -9.05
N GLU A 211 -1.72 1.32 -8.28
CA GLU A 211 -1.87 2.19 -7.10
C GLU A 211 -2.19 3.59 -7.62
N LEU A 212 -3.40 4.07 -7.32
CA LEU A 212 -3.84 5.42 -7.70
C LEU A 212 -3.25 6.48 -6.77
N GLY A 213 -2.94 6.08 -5.53
CA GLY A 213 -2.26 6.91 -4.56
C GLY A 213 -2.39 6.38 -3.14
N ARG A 214 -1.73 7.09 -2.24
CA ARG A 214 -1.68 6.80 -0.80
C ARG A 214 -1.99 8.05 0.01
N VAL A 215 -2.73 7.88 1.10
CA VAL A 215 -3.02 8.93 2.09
C VAL A 215 -2.33 8.53 3.38
N VAL A 216 -1.33 9.31 3.79
CA VAL A 216 -0.56 9.05 5.02
C VAL A 216 -0.96 10.08 6.07
N GLN A 217 -1.29 9.60 7.26
CA GLN A 217 -1.60 10.41 8.44
C GLN A 217 -0.64 10.03 9.56
N MET A 218 -0.10 11.04 10.24
CA MET A 218 0.83 10.86 11.35
C MET A 218 0.35 11.70 12.52
N ASN A 219 0.05 11.05 13.64
CA ASN A 219 -0.43 11.72 14.85
C ASN A 219 0.38 11.28 16.07
N GLU A 220 0.68 12.21 16.97
CA GLU A 220 1.34 11.92 18.25
C GLU A 220 0.29 11.89 19.36
N LEU A 221 0.29 10.81 20.13
CA LEU A 221 -0.70 10.54 21.16
C LEU A 221 -0.01 10.13 22.47
N PRO A 222 -0.62 10.40 23.64
CA PRO A 222 -0.13 9.87 24.89
C PRO A 222 -0.10 8.34 24.85
N ALA A 223 0.98 7.76 25.38
CA ALA A 223 1.19 6.32 25.33
C ALA A 223 0.04 5.54 25.99
N GLY A 224 -0.35 4.43 25.37
CA GLY A 224 -1.38 3.53 25.87
C GLY A 224 -2.82 3.94 25.56
N ARG A 225 -3.05 5.12 24.96
CA ARG A 225 -4.38 5.55 24.46
C ARG A 225 -4.90 4.63 23.35
N LEU A 226 -4.00 4.03 22.57
CA LEU A 226 -4.30 3.17 21.43
C LEU A 226 -4.43 1.67 21.79
N ASN A 227 -4.20 1.30 23.05
CA ASN A 227 -4.15 -0.12 23.43
C ASN A 227 -5.53 -0.78 23.61
N ARG A 228 -6.61 0.01 23.65
CA ARG A 228 -7.97 -0.50 23.90
C ARG A 228 -8.97 -0.02 22.87
N LEU A 229 -9.50 1.19 23.04
CA LEU A 229 -10.64 1.71 22.28
C LEU A 229 -10.21 2.89 21.40
N TRP A 230 -10.36 2.71 20.09
CA TRP A 230 -9.99 3.68 19.07
C TRP A 230 -11.12 4.64 18.71
N GLY A 231 -12.34 4.46 19.21
CA GLY A 231 -13.57 5.13 18.76
C GLY A 231 -13.42 6.58 18.28
N ASP A 232 -12.94 7.46 19.14
CA ASP A 232 -12.81 8.90 18.84
C ASP A 232 -11.69 9.19 17.83
N ILE A 233 -10.54 8.53 18.00
CA ILE A 233 -9.35 8.70 17.14
C ILE A 233 -9.66 8.17 15.74
N ALA A 234 -10.31 7.02 15.66
CA ALA A 234 -10.73 6.40 14.41
C ALA A 234 -11.76 7.25 13.67
N TYR A 235 -12.68 7.92 14.37
CA TYR A 235 -13.64 8.81 13.74
C TYR A 235 -12.94 9.99 13.05
N VAL A 236 -12.04 10.68 13.78
CA VAL A 236 -11.30 11.83 13.23
C VAL A 236 -10.39 11.39 12.09
N ALA A 237 -9.61 10.32 12.29
CA ALA A 237 -8.69 9.81 11.28
C ALA A 237 -9.44 9.38 10.01
N ALA A 238 -10.55 8.64 10.14
CA ALA A 238 -11.35 8.21 9.00
C ALA A 238 -12.01 9.37 8.26
N ASN A 239 -12.50 10.39 8.97
CA ASN A 239 -13.13 11.56 8.35
C ASN A 239 -12.13 12.33 7.46
N GLU A 240 -10.92 12.56 7.97
CA GLU A 240 -9.84 13.17 7.19
C GLU A 240 -9.39 12.29 6.02
N ALA A 241 -9.18 10.99 6.27
CA ALA A 241 -8.72 10.04 5.26
C ALA A 241 -9.73 9.87 4.12
N ALA A 242 -11.03 9.83 4.42
CA ALA A 242 -12.07 9.67 3.42
C ALA A 242 -12.03 10.80 2.38
N GLY A 243 -11.83 12.05 2.82
CA GLY A 243 -11.66 13.19 1.91
C GLY A 243 -10.43 13.05 0.99
N GLY A 244 -9.31 12.54 1.52
CA GLY A 244 -8.13 12.20 0.74
C GLY A 244 -8.40 11.11 -0.30
N VAL A 245 -9.06 10.01 0.11
CA VAL A 245 -9.42 8.89 -0.78
C VAL A 245 -10.34 9.35 -1.91
N LYS A 246 -11.36 10.17 -1.62
CA LYS A 246 -12.22 10.73 -2.68
C LYS A 246 -11.44 11.55 -3.68
N THR A 247 -10.47 12.34 -3.21
CA THR A 247 -9.63 13.15 -4.09
C THR A 247 -8.79 12.27 -5.00
N VAL A 248 -8.16 11.21 -4.46
CA VAL A 248 -7.39 10.22 -5.25
C VAL A 248 -8.26 9.54 -6.31
N VAL A 249 -9.46 9.07 -5.93
CA VAL A 249 -10.38 8.42 -6.87
C VAL A 249 -10.91 9.40 -7.92
N SER A 250 -11.25 10.64 -7.52
CA SER A 250 -11.75 11.68 -8.43
C SER A 250 -10.70 12.13 -9.44
N ASN A 251 -9.43 12.23 -9.02
CA ASN A 251 -8.32 12.53 -9.91
C ASN A 251 -8.10 11.40 -10.92
N ALA A 252 -8.20 10.15 -10.47
CA ALA A 252 -8.10 8.99 -11.36
C ALA A 252 -9.26 8.88 -12.37
N LEU A 253 -10.43 9.44 -12.04
CA LEU A 253 -11.58 9.54 -12.97
C LEU A 253 -11.41 10.66 -14.00
N GLN A 254 -10.64 11.70 -13.69
CA GLN A 254 -10.44 12.87 -14.56
C GLN A 254 -9.23 12.74 -15.49
N ALA A 255 -8.25 11.88 -15.16
CA ALA A 255 -7.08 11.64 -16.00
C ALA A 255 -7.35 10.55 -17.06
N PRO A 256 -7.25 10.84 -18.37
CA PRO A 256 -7.03 9.81 -19.40
C PRO A 256 -5.67 9.12 -19.17
N PRO A 257 -5.47 7.88 -19.67
CA PRO A 257 -4.18 7.20 -19.56
C PRO A 257 -3.17 7.82 -20.53
N THR A 258 -2.59 8.95 -20.16
CA THR A 258 -1.37 9.46 -20.80
C THR A 258 -0.42 9.92 -19.72
N THR A 259 0.67 9.18 -19.62
CA THR A 259 2.02 9.61 -19.28
C THR A 259 2.19 10.38 -17.97
N SER A 260 2.85 9.69 -17.04
CA SER A 260 3.66 10.24 -15.96
C SER A 260 4.15 11.66 -16.22
N ASP A 261 3.52 12.64 -15.59
CA ASP A 261 4.20 13.83 -15.10
C ASP A 261 3.57 14.18 -13.74
N ALA A 262 4.34 13.96 -12.69
CA ALA A 262 3.94 14.22 -11.32
C ALA A 262 4.13 15.71 -11.02
N PRO A 263 3.09 16.45 -10.61
CA PRO A 263 3.32 17.70 -9.90
C PRO A 263 3.81 17.35 -8.49
N PRO A 264 4.84 18.05 -7.96
CA PRO A 264 5.29 17.82 -6.60
C PRO A 264 4.16 18.14 -5.61
N LEU A 265 3.97 17.17 -4.72
CA LEU A 265 3.27 17.19 -3.43
C LEU A 265 2.98 18.62 -2.91
N ALA A 266 1.73 19.06 -3.02
CA ALA A 266 1.25 20.16 -2.20
C ALA A 266 1.17 19.65 -0.76
N ALA A 267 2.12 20.08 0.07
CA ALA A 267 2.08 19.89 1.51
C ALA A 267 0.73 20.41 2.06
N PRO A 268 0.14 19.77 3.10
CA PRO A 268 -0.96 20.37 3.82
C PRO A 268 -0.51 21.73 4.39
N PRO A 269 -1.41 22.72 4.52
CA PRO A 269 -1.06 23.99 5.14
C PRO A 269 -0.62 23.74 6.57
N SER A 270 0.67 23.93 6.83
CA SER A 270 1.21 24.08 8.17
C SER A 270 0.46 25.23 8.82
N THR A 271 -0.34 24.92 9.84
CA THR A 271 -0.83 25.91 10.80
C THR A 271 0.37 26.77 11.24
N PRO A 272 0.32 28.12 11.16
CA PRO A 272 1.42 28.92 11.64
C PRO A 272 1.57 28.68 13.13
N ALA A 273 2.71 28.11 13.52
CA ALA A 273 3.15 28.13 14.91
C ALA A 273 3.16 29.58 15.38
N ALA A 274 2.52 29.82 16.53
CA ALA A 274 2.54 31.09 17.21
C ALA A 274 3.97 31.64 17.31
N ALA A 275 4.13 32.90 16.90
CA ALA A 275 5.38 33.63 16.94
C ALA A 275 6.05 33.55 18.33
N PRO A 276 7.37 33.35 18.40
CA PRO A 276 8.10 33.58 19.65
C PRO A 276 8.11 35.09 19.96
N ALA A 277 7.89 35.42 21.23
CA ALA A 277 7.98 36.77 21.77
C ALA A 277 9.33 37.44 21.46
N PRO A 278 9.39 38.78 21.30
CA PRO A 278 10.63 39.47 20.99
C PRO A 278 11.65 39.34 22.13
N ALA A 279 12.89 39.03 21.75
CA ALA A 279 14.04 38.96 22.63
C ALA A 279 14.28 40.31 23.35
N ARG A 280 14.50 40.25 24.67
CA ARG A 280 15.08 41.37 25.43
C ARG A 280 16.48 41.69 24.86
N PRO A 281 16.82 42.95 24.60
CA PRO A 281 18.20 43.32 24.30
C PRO A 281 19.09 43.16 25.54
N ALA A 282 20.27 42.60 25.35
CA ALA A 282 21.33 42.56 26.35
C ALA A 282 21.83 43.99 26.68
N PRO A 283 22.25 44.28 27.92
CA PRO A 283 22.79 45.59 28.28
C PRO A 283 24.17 45.82 27.66
N ALA A 284 24.36 47.02 27.11
CA ALA A 284 25.63 47.52 26.58
C ALA A 284 26.66 47.75 27.70
N PRO A 285 27.98 47.63 27.42
CA PRO A 285 29.02 48.01 28.37
C PRO A 285 29.08 49.53 28.56
N PRO A 286 29.42 50.04 29.76
CA PRO A 286 29.50 51.48 30.00
C PRO A 286 30.72 52.08 29.29
N GLN A 287 30.46 53.10 28.47
CA GLN A 287 31.48 54.02 27.95
C GLN A 287 31.91 54.98 29.07
N ALA A 288 33.22 55.12 29.24
CA ALA A 288 33.82 56.09 30.15
C ALA A 288 33.49 57.51 29.68
N ALA A 289 32.83 58.27 30.55
CA ALA A 289 32.52 59.67 30.34
C ALA A 289 33.78 60.53 30.53
N ASP A 290 34.10 61.27 29.48
CA ASP A 290 34.98 62.44 29.49
C ASP A 290 34.35 63.53 30.37
N LEU A 291 34.98 63.83 31.51
CA LEU A 291 34.62 64.94 32.38
C LEU A 291 35.56 66.12 32.04
N GLY A 292 34.97 67.20 31.50
CA GLY A 292 35.67 68.45 31.27
C GLY A 292 36.29 69.05 32.54
N GLY A 293 37.42 69.75 32.39
CA GLY A 293 38.00 70.64 33.41
C GLY A 293 37.08 71.84 33.75
N PRO A 294 37.44 72.78 34.66
CA PRO A 294 38.78 73.28 35.08
C PRO A 294 38.84 73.51 36.63
N PRO A 295 39.63 74.42 37.28
CA PRO A 295 40.76 75.27 36.89
C PRO A 295 42.01 75.19 37.82
N ALA A 296 42.97 76.07 37.55
CA ALA A 296 44.28 76.25 38.19
C ALA A 296 44.30 76.62 39.69
N LEU A 297 45.38 76.22 40.37
CA LEU A 297 45.91 76.79 41.62
C LEU A 297 47.46 76.86 41.54
N PRO A 298 48.12 77.72 42.35
CA PRO A 298 49.36 78.41 42.00
C PRO A 298 50.64 77.67 42.40
N GLY A 299 51.76 78.17 41.88
CA GLY A 299 53.06 77.51 41.89
C GLY A 299 53.81 77.43 43.22
N PHE A 300 54.89 76.65 43.17
CA PHE A 300 56.03 76.74 44.07
C PHE A 300 57.33 76.54 43.26
N ARG A 301 58.16 77.59 43.34
CA ARG A 301 59.55 77.77 42.87
C ARG A 301 59.79 78.07 41.39
#